data_AF-A0A8E0IKR8-F1
#
_entry.id   AF-A0A8E0IKR8-F1
#
_cell.length_a   1.000
_cell.length_b   1.000
_cell.length_c   1.000
_cell.angle_alpha   90.00
_cell.angle_beta   90.00
_cell.angle_gamma   90.00
#
_symmetry.space_group_name_H-M   'P 1'
#
loop_
_entity.id
_entity.type
_entity.pdbx_description
1 polymer ?
#
loop_
_entity_poly.entity_id
_entity_poly.type
_entity_poly.pdbx_seq_one_letter_code
_entity_poly.pdbx_strand_id
1 'polypeptide(L)'
;LSRGTARLTVALTTQDIVVDGDNTTTGTYHYHLSHSGIAKLKAAAGTNYALNETDLNALTGTITLTPLTVVATVNNGHFQYDGVTRASQASGLLVTVQLPTGAQTVALTNADIDVANDSVNVGTYTYRLSASGIAKVMVALGPNYQINDTTMNGTITITPAVLSGQLSGMQQKIYDGQPGELNAQHFELIFTDGSHIILEDSDLAFADGIAPIVVGRYAVTLSAGGLKRIQALLPNYLLENVDTQQAVFEIVAKSGPLPDTGTGTDSGTGTNTGTSTGHETGKVPSVTGRPSQSINQQTPVKTTHQLPQTGDRSANDLSIVGLILTSIASLFGLAGVRNKKRSE
;
A
#
# COMPACT_ATOMS: atom_id res chain seq x y z
N LEU A 1 26.64 -90.98 0.77
CA LEU A 1 27.24 -89.64 0.86
C LEU A 1 26.12 -88.63 0.75
N SER A 2 25.70 -88.03 1.87
CA SER A 2 24.74 -86.93 1.83
C SER A 2 25.37 -85.78 1.06
N ARG A 3 24.75 -85.34 -0.04
CA ARG A 3 25.15 -84.12 -0.75
C ARG A 3 24.79 -82.93 0.14
N GLY A 4 25.65 -82.64 1.11
CA GLY A 4 25.52 -81.44 1.93
C GLY A 4 25.71 -80.21 1.07
N THR A 5 24.76 -79.28 1.12
CA THR A 5 24.91 -77.95 0.51
C THR A 5 25.91 -77.16 1.35
N ALA A 6 27.11 -76.93 0.83
CA ALA A 6 28.06 -76.01 1.44
C ALA A 6 27.70 -74.58 1.02
N ARG A 7 27.58 -73.67 1.99
CA ARG A 7 27.45 -72.23 1.76
C ARG A 7 28.74 -71.55 2.17
N LEU A 8 29.32 -70.77 1.25
CA LEU A 8 30.49 -69.95 1.49
C LEU A 8 30.10 -68.49 1.27
N THR A 9 30.39 -67.63 2.24
CA THR A 9 30.22 -66.19 2.13
C THR A 9 31.60 -65.57 1.93
N VAL A 10 31.77 -64.79 0.86
CA VAL A 10 33.03 -64.11 0.54
C VAL A 10 32.81 -62.60 0.67
N ALA A 11 33.62 -61.94 1.49
CA ALA A 11 33.59 -60.49 1.62
C ALA A 11 34.26 -59.86 0.38
N LEU A 12 33.47 -59.12 -0.39
CA LEU A 12 33.96 -58.32 -1.52
C LEU A 12 34.29 -56.90 -1.05
N THR A 13 35.21 -56.27 -1.75
CA THR A 13 35.64 -54.87 -1.56
C THR A 13 35.28 -54.04 -2.79
N THR A 14 35.54 -52.75 -2.75
CA THR A 14 35.32 -51.85 -3.89
C THR A 14 36.15 -52.23 -5.13
N GLN A 15 37.28 -52.94 -4.98
CA GLN A 15 38.08 -53.42 -6.10
C GLN A 15 37.54 -54.71 -6.74
N ASP A 16 36.65 -55.41 -6.05
CA ASP A 16 36.09 -56.68 -6.49
C ASP A 16 34.83 -56.51 -7.36
N ILE A 17 34.34 -55.28 -7.52
CA ILE A 17 33.17 -54.93 -8.32
C ILE A 17 33.50 -53.79 -9.28
N VAL A 18 32.75 -53.71 -10.37
CA VAL A 18 32.75 -52.59 -11.31
C VAL A 18 31.33 -52.07 -11.39
N VAL A 19 31.16 -50.75 -11.26
CA VAL A 19 29.85 -50.08 -11.42
C VAL A 19 29.80 -49.45 -12.80
N ASP A 20 28.79 -49.82 -13.57
CA ASP A 20 28.58 -49.30 -14.92
C ASP A 20 28.07 -47.85 -14.84
N GLY A 21 28.79 -46.93 -15.48
CA GLY A 21 28.40 -45.52 -15.51
C GLY A 21 28.51 -44.79 -14.17
N ASP A 22 29.41 -45.24 -13.28
CA ASP A 22 29.61 -44.71 -11.92
C ASP A 22 29.67 -43.17 -11.88
N ASN A 23 28.69 -42.55 -11.22
CA ASN A 23 28.62 -41.12 -11.02
C ASN A 23 27.68 -40.76 -9.84
N THR A 24 27.59 -39.47 -9.51
CA THR A 24 26.84 -38.97 -8.34
C THR A 24 25.39 -38.57 -8.62
N THR A 25 24.90 -38.79 -9.84
CA THR A 25 23.55 -38.42 -10.25
C THR A 25 22.56 -39.45 -9.74
N THR A 26 21.39 -38.98 -9.32
CA THR A 26 20.29 -39.89 -8.97
C THR A 26 19.92 -40.80 -10.13
N GLY A 27 19.62 -42.04 -9.83
CA GLY A 27 19.35 -43.06 -10.83
C GLY A 27 19.65 -44.45 -10.31
N THR A 28 19.51 -45.43 -11.20
CA THR A 28 19.86 -46.82 -10.92
C THR A 28 21.08 -47.18 -11.74
N TYR A 29 22.11 -47.64 -11.05
CA TYR A 29 23.36 -48.12 -11.59
C TYR A 29 23.42 -49.63 -11.49
N HIS A 30 24.05 -50.26 -12.46
CA HIS A 30 24.33 -51.68 -12.42
C HIS A 30 25.77 -51.90 -12.00
N TYR A 31 26.02 -52.96 -11.25
CA TYR A 31 27.37 -53.40 -10.95
C TYR A 31 27.52 -54.89 -11.20
N HIS A 32 28.73 -55.27 -11.56
CA HIS A 32 29.11 -56.66 -11.80
C HIS A 32 30.46 -56.94 -11.13
N LEU A 33 30.85 -58.22 -11.05
CA LEU A 33 32.14 -58.59 -10.49
C LEU A 33 33.28 -58.13 -11.41
N SER A 34 34.32 -57.55 -10.82
CA SER A 34 35.57 -57.31 -11.54
C SER A 34 36.31 -58.64 -11.79
N HIS A 35 37.31 -58.63 -12.67
CA HIS A 35 38.22 -59.77 -12.83
C HIS A 35 38.84 -60.21 -11.49
N SER A 36 39.21 -59.25 -10.63
CA SER A 36 39.71 -59.52 -9.28
C SER A 36 38.65 -60.16 -8.39
N GLY A 37 37.41 -59.69 -8.45
CA GLY A 37 36.29 -60.27 -7.71
C GLY A 37 35.99 -61.72 -8.11
N ILE A 38 35.98 -62.01 -9.42
CA ILE A 38 35.83 -63.36 -9.95
C ILE A 38 36.96 -64.26 -9.47
N ALA A 39 38.22 -63.80 -9.55
CA ALA A 39 39.38 -64.54 -9.07
C ALA A 39 39.29 -64.82 -7.57
N LYS A 40 38.82 -63.85 -6.78
CA LYS A 40 38.62 -63.98 -5.33
C LYS A 40 37.57 -65.02 -4.98
N LEU A 41 36.44 -65.05 -5.70
CA LEU A 41 35.42 -66.08 -5.52
C LEU A 41 35.93 -67.48 -5.87
N LYS A 42 36.64 -67.62 -7.00
CA LYS A 42 37.26 -68.89 -7.41
C LYS A 42 38.29 -69.38 -6.36
N ALA A 43 39.14 -68.48 -5.86
CA ALA A 43 40.12 -68.80 -4.83
C ALA A 43 39.46 -69.26 -3.52
N ALA A 44 38.37 -68.59 -3.11
CA ALA A 44 37.66 -68.93 -1.87
C ALA A 44 36.93 -70.28 -1.97
N ALA A 45 36.40 -70.63 -3.15
CA ALA A 45 35.78 -71.94 -3.39
C ALA A 45 36.79 -73.11 -3.32
N GLY A 46 38.07 -72.84 -3.60
CA GLY A 46 39.13 -73.85 -3.65
C GLY A 46 38.99 -74.80 -4.83
N THR A 47 39.77 -75.88 -4.84
CA THR A 47 39.86 -76.82 -5.99
C THR A 47 38.73 -77.86 -6.05
N ASN A 48 37.93 -77.98 -4.99
CA ASN A 48 36.85 -78.97 -4.91
C ASN A 48 35.57 -78.53 -5.63
N TYR A 49 35.49 -77.27 -6.06
CA TYR A 49 34.31 -76.69 -6.72
C TYR A 49 34.73 -75.90 -7.96
N ALA A 50 34.07 -76.15 -9.10
CA ALA A 50 34.27 -75.38 -10.32
C ALA A 50 33.17 -74.32 -10.43
N LEU A 51 33.55 -73.05 -10.26
CA LEU A 51 32.65 -71.92 -10.54
C LEU A 51 32.75 -71.55 -12.02
N ASN A 52 31.62 -71.60 -12.72
CA ASN A 52 31.54 -71.23 -14.13
C ASN A 52 31.73 -69.71 -14.27
N GLU A 53 32.67 -69.30 -15.12
CA GLU A 53 32.99 -67.89 -15.33
C GLU A 53 31.89 -67.13 -16.06
N THR A 54 31.19 -67.77 -17.00
CA THR A 54 30.01 -67.19 -17.65
C THR A 54 28.92 -66.89 -16.63
N ASP A 55 28.68 -67.81 -15.68
CA ASP A 55 27.68 -67.60 -14.62
C ASP A 55 28.10 -66.47 -13.67
N LEU A 56 29.38 -66.41 -13.30
CA LEU A 56 29.93 -65.34 -12.46
C LEU A 56 29.88 -63.97 -13.16
N ASN A 57 30.19 -63.91 -14.46
CA ASN A 57 30.10 -62.70 -15.27
C ASN A 57 28.65 -62.21 -15.43
N ALA A 58 27.68 -63.12 -15.35
CA ALA A 58 26.26 -62.79 -15.39
C ALA A 58 25.71 -62.29 -14.04
N LEU A 59 26.47 -62.41 -12.95
CA LEU A 59 26.06 -61.88 -11.65
C LEU A 59 26.12 -60.35 -11.67
N THR A 60 24.94 -59.75 -11.61
CA THR A 60 24.76 -58.30 -11.54
C THR A 60 23.97 -57.93 -10.30
N GLY A 61 24.17 -56.70 -9.84
CA GLY A 61 23.34 -56.06 -8.82
C GLY A 61 23.03 -54.62 -9.22
N THR A 62 22.22 -53.96 -8.41
CA THR A 62 21.86 -52.55 -8.61
C THR A 62 22.23 -51.69 -7.41
N ILE A 63 22.59 -50.44 -7.69
CA ILE A 63 22.74 -49.36 -6.73
C ILE A 63 21.75 -48.28 -7.13
N THR A 64 20.87 -47.88 -6.21
CA THR A 64 19.90 -46.80 -6.48
C THR A 64 20.26 -45.58 -5.65
N LEU A 65 20.53 -44.46 -6.34
CA LEU A 65 20.69 -43.15 -5.75
C LEU A 65 19.35 -42.39 -5.87
N THR A 66 18.75 -42.06 -4.74
CA THR A 66 17.45 -41.35 -4.70
C THR A 66 17.66 -39.84 -4.51
N PRO A 67 16.80 -38.98 -5.09
CA PRO A 67 16.91 -37.54 -4.90
C PRO A 67 16.77 -37.12 -3.44
N LEU A 68 17.63 -36.21 -3.01
CA LEU A 68 17.58 -35.67 -1.66
C LEU A 68 16.41 -34.68 -1.55
N THR A 69 15.52 -34.89 -0.59
CA THR A 69 14.46 -33.94 -0.28
C THR A 69 15.05 -32.70 0.41
N VAL A 70 14.77 -31.52 -0.14
CA VAL A 70 15.22 -30.22 0.36
C VAL A 70 14.04 -29.33 0.72
N VAL A 71 14.29 -28.34 1.58
CA VAL A 71 13.28 -27.38 2.01
C VAL A 71 13.37 -26.13 1.15
N ALA A 72 12.22 -25.65 0.70
CA ALA A 72 12.07 -24.41 -0.03
C ALA A 72 11.16 -23.44 0.73
N THR A 73 11.42 -22.15 0.55
CA THR A 73 10.63 -21.05 1.12
C THR A 73 10.42 -19.98 0.07
N VAL A 74 9.36 -19.19 0.20
CA VAL A 74 9.09 -18.03 -0.66
C VAL A 74 9.20 -16.75 0.15
N ASN A 75 9.58 -15.64 -0.49
CA ASN A 75 9.56 -14.33 0.15
C ASN A 75 8.17 -13.68 0.11
N ASN A 76 8.05 -12.49 0.68
CA ASN A 76 6.89 -11.61 0.48
C ASN A 76 7.27 -10.49 -0.50
N GLY A 77 6.30 -10.08 -1.31
CA GLY A 77 6.40 -8.93 -2.21
C GLY A 77 5.64 -7.72 -1.67
N HIS A 78 6.00 -6.53 -2.15
CA HIS A 78 5.22 -5.32 -1.89
C HIS A 78 5.47 -4.30 -3.00
N PHE A 79 4.48 -3.43 -3.21
CA PHE A 79 4.62 -2.22 -4.01
C PHE A 79 3.57 -1.19 -3.59
N GLN A 80 3.73 0.06 -4.02
CA GLN A 80 2.74 1.12 -3.80
C GLN A 80 1.72 1.11 -4.94
N TYR A 81 0.46 1.39 -4.62
CA TYR A 81 -0.61 1.55 -5.59
C TYR A 81 -0.23 2.56 -6.68
N ASP A 82 -0.30 2.15 -7.94
CA ASP A 82 0.05 2.96 -9.12
C ASP A 82 -1.13 3.09 -10.10
N GLY A 83 -2.31 2.59 -9.70
CA GLY A 83 -3.52 2.60 -10.52
C GLY A 83 -3.61 1.50 -11.59
N VAL A 84 -2.54 0.73 -11.85
CA VAL A 84 -2.48 -0.16 -13.02
C VAL A 84 -1.91 -1.55 -12.74
N THR A 85 -0.95 -1.68 -11.84
CA THR A 85 -0.24 -2.93 -11.59
C THR A 85 -1.07 -3.84 -10.70
N ARG A 86 -1.37 -5.05 -11.17
CA ARG A 86 -2.06 -6.09 -10.38
C ARG A 86 -1.08 -6.78 -9.44
N ALA A 87 -1.57 -7.34 -8.34
CA ALA A 87 -0.75 -8.08 -7.38
C ALA A 87 0.08 -9.20 -8.05
N SER A 88 -0.49 -9.95 -9.00
CA SER A 88 0.23 -10.98 -9.79
C SER A 88 1.41 -10.48 -10.63
N GLN A 89 1.52 -9.18 -10.83
CA GLN A 89 2.61 -8.54 -11.57
C GLN A 89 3.72 -8.01 -10.65
N ALA A 90 3.65 -8.31 -9.34
CA ALA A 90 4.70 -7.95 -8.40
C ALA A 90 6.07 -8.48 -8.86
N SER A 91 7.09 -7.64 -8.70
CA SER A 91 8.47 -7.97 -9.03
C SER A 91 9.24 -8.42 -7.78
N GLY A 92 10.41 -9.03 -7.99
CA GLY A 92 11.31 -9.42 -6.89
C GLY A 92 10.86 -10.62 -6.07
N LEU A 93 9.92 -11.42 -6.57
CA LEU A 93 9.52 -12.68 -5.94
C LEU A 93 10.57 -13.77 -6.22
N LEU A 94 10.90 -14.52 -5.18
CA LEU A 94 11.97 -15.51 -5.14
C LEU A 94 11.50 -16.77 -4.39
N VAL A 95 11.99 -17.92 -4.84
CA VAL A 95 12.06 -19.14 -4.03
C VAL A 95 13.48 -19.29 -3.52
N THR A 96 13.65 -19.54 -2.23
CA THR A 96 14.93 -19.89 -1.61
C THR A 96 14.90 -21.35 -1.19
N VAL A 97 15.81 -22.15 -1.76
CA VAL A 97 15.97 -23.57 -1.47
C VAL A 97 17.25 -23.77 -0.66
N GLN A 98 17.14 -24.44 0.49
CA GLN A 98 18.30 -24.76 1.32
C GLN A 98 18.94 -26.07 0.87
N LEU A 99 20.08 -26.00 0.19
CA LEU A 99 20.87 -27.16 -0.20
C LEU A 99 21.98 -27.43 0.84
N PRO A 100 22.55 -28.65 0.85
CA PRO A 100 23.72 -28.96 1.68
C PRO A 100 24.94 -28.10 1.35
N THR A 101 25.05 -27.63 0.11
CA THR A 101 26.15 -26.80 -0.40
C THR A 101 25.93 -25.30 -0.19
N GLY A 102 24.74 -24.88 0.24
CA GLY A 102 24.35 -23.48 0.39
C GLY A 102 22.91 -23.20 -0.04
N ALA A 103 22.43 -21.98 0.19
CA ALA A 103 21.12 -21.57 -0.30
C ALA A 103 21.18 -21.25 -1.80
N GLN A 104 20.17 -21.69 -2.55
CA GLN A 104 19.97 -21.35 -3.95
C GLN A 104 18.66 -20.57 -4.12
N THR A 105 18.69 -19.49 -4.88
CA THR A 105 17.50 -18.67 -5.17
C THR A 105 17.04 -18.84 -6.61
N VAL A 106 15.73 -18.92 -6.81
CA VAL A 106 15.09 -18.97 -8.13
C VAL A 106 14.12 -17.79 -8.24
N ALA A 107 14.32 -16.92 -9.24
CA ALA A 107 13.44 -15.79 -9.48
C ALA A 107 12.12 -16.24 -10.11
N LEU A 108 11.01 -15.65 -9.65
CA LEU A 108 9.66 -15.92 -10.13
C LEU A 108 9.18 -14.80 -11.05
N THR A 109 8.33 -15.16 -12.00
CA THR A 109 7.53 -14.23 -12.81
C THR A 109 6.04 -14.42 -12.53
N ASN A 110 5.21 -13.59 -13.14
CA ASN A 110 3.75 -13.73 -13.07
C ASN A 110 3.23 -15.09 -13.59
N ALA A 111 3.96 -15.78 -14.46
CA ALA A 111 3.59 -17.11 -14.96
C ALA A 111 3.92 -18.23 -13.96
N ASP A 112 4.80 -17.96 -12.99
CA ASP A 112 5.27 -18.94 -12.02
C ASP A 112 4.40 -18.98 -10.74
N ILE A 113 3.41 -18.09 -10.62
CA ILE A 113 2.59 -17.92 -9.42
C ILE A 113 1.10 -17.88 -9.75
N ASP A 114 0.29 -18.32 -8.79
CA ASP A 114 -1.15 -18.10 -8.76
C ASP A 114 -1.48 -17.17 -7.59
N VAL A 115 -2.16 -16.06 -7.88
CA VAL A 115 -2.57 -15.07 -6.86
C VAL A 115 -4.07 -15.15 -6.62
N ALA A 116 -4.46 -15.37 -5.36
CA ALA A 116 -5.85 -15.39 -4.97
C ALA A 116 -6.41 -13.96 -4.89
N ASN A 117 -7.63 -13.75 -5.40
CA ASN A 117 -8.31 -12.44 -5.44
C ASN A 117 -7.47 -11.34 -6.11
N ASP A 118 -6.71 -11.69 -7.14
CA ASP A 118 -5.78 -10.80 -7.82
C ASP A 118 -6.44 -9.50 -8.32
N SER A 119 -5.89 -8.36 -7.92
CA SER A 119 -6.47 -7.02 -8.16
C SER A 119 -5.38 -5.95 -8.18
N VAL A 120 -5.73 -4.76 -8.67
CA VAL A 120 -4.90 -3.54 -8.60
C VAL A 120 -5.06 -2.81 -7.27
N ASN A 121 -6.10 -3.10 -6.50
CA ASN A 121 -6.45 -2.30 -5.32
C ASN A 121 -5.48 -2.50 -4.16
N VAL A 122 -5.44 -1.55 -3.24
CA VAL A 122 -4.72 -1.69 -1.97
C VAL A 122 -5.21 -2.92 -1.22
N GLY A 123 -4.26 -3.66 -0.65
CA GLY A 123 -4.56 -4.86 0.12
C GLY A 123 -3.40 -5.84 0.17
N THR A 124 -3.63 -6.97 0.83
CA THR A 124 -2.67 -8.08 0.92
C THR A 124 -3.25 -9.29 0.20
N TYR A 125 -2.48 -9.80 -0.75
CA TYR A 125 -2.84 -10.89 -1.64
C TYR A 125 -1.98 -12.10 -1.34
N THR A 126 -2.59 -13.27 -1.17
CA THR A 126 -1.82 -14.52 -1.01
C THR A 126 -1.49 -15.07 -2.38
N TYR A 127 -0.24 -15.47 -2.57
CA TYR A 127 0.18 -16.19 -3.76
C TYR A 127 0.77 -17.55 -3.41
N ARG A 128 0.68 -18.48 -4.34
CA ARG A 128 1.34 -19.78 -4.31
C ARG A 128 2.12 -19.98 -5.61
N LEU A 129 3.05 -20.94 -5.64
CA LEU A 129 3.65 -21.35 -6.91
C LEU A 129 2.61 -22.06 -7.78
N SER A 130 2.60 -21.72 -9.07
CA SER A 130 1.87 -22.48 -10.08
C SER A 130 2.59 -23.79 -10.39
N ALA A 131 1.95 -24.68 -11.16
CA ALA A 131 2.63 -25.88 -11.66
C ALA A 131 3.90 -25.54 -12.47
N SER A 132 3.85 -24.45 -13.25
CA SER A 132 5.00 -23.94 -13.99
C SER A 132 6.10 -23.41 -13.06
N GLY A 133 5.73 -22.72 -11.98
CA GLY A 133 6.69 -22.26 -10.96
C GLY A 133 7.39 -23.42 -10.25
N ILE A 134 6.64 -24.46 -9.86
CA ILE A 134 7.22 -25.68 -9.27
C ILE A 134 8.18 -26.35 -10.27
N ALA A 135 7.76 -26.52 -11.52
CA ALA A 135 8.61 -27.11 -12.56
C ALA A 135 9.89 -26.31 -12.79
N LYS A 136 9.80 -24.98 -12.82
CA LYS A 136 10.94 -24.07 -12.95
C LYS A 136 11.95 -24.24 -11.80
N VAL A 137 11.46 -24.33 -10.56
CA VAL A 137 12.32 -24.59 -9.40
C VAL A 137 12.98 -25.95 -9.51
N MET A 138 12.23 -27.01 -9.85
CA MET A 138 12.78 -28.36 -10.00
C MET A 138 13.86 -28.44 -11.11
N VAL A 139 13.66 -27.74 -12.23
CA VAL A 139 14.68 -27.62 -13.30
C VAL A 139 15.94 -26.93 -12.78
N ALA A 140 15.80 -25.88 -11.98
CA ALA A 140 16.94 -25.14 -11.43
C ALA A 140 17.76 -25.96 -10.40
N LEU A 141 17.11 -26.90 -9.70
CA LEU A 141 17.76 -27.81 -8.76
C LEU A 141 18.44 -29.01 -9.43
N GLY A 142 17.95 -29.41 -10.60
CA GLY A 142 18.43 -30.61 -11.29
C GLY A 142 17.95 -31.92 -10.64
N PRO A 143 18.39 -33.07 -11.15
CA PRO A 143 17.81 -34.37 -10.80
C PRO A 143 18.14 -34.84 -9.38
N ASN A 144 19.19 -34.31 -8.76
CA ASN A 144 19.70 -34.79 -7.47
C ASN A 144 18.87 -34.34 -6.26
N TYR A 145 17.94 -33.41 -6.46
CA TYR A 145 17.15 -32.82 -5.41
C TYR A 145 15.66 -32.83 -5.75
N GLN A 146 14.84 -32.84 -4.72
CA GLN A 146 13.38 -32.72 -4.85
C GLN A 146 12.79 -31.88 -3.72
N ILE A 147 11.68 -31.21 -3.99
CA ILE A 147 10.87 -30.51 -2.98
C ILE A 147 9.54 -31.24 -2.86
N ASN A 148 9.17 -31.64 -1.64
CA ASN A 148 7.90 -32.35 -1.39
C ASN A 148 6.78 -31.41 -0.93
N ASP A 149 7.14 -30.28 -0.31
CA ASP A 149 6.16 -29.28 0.09
C ASP A 149 5.91 -28.30 -1.05
N THR A 150 4.80 -28.51 -1.76
CA THR A 150 4.33 -27.63 -2.83
C THR A 150 3.26 -26.63 -2.34
N THR A 151 3.02 -26.57 -1.02
CA THR A 151 2.00 -25.71 -0.42
C THR A 151 2.53 -24.34 -0.01
N MET A 152 3.79 -24.05 -0.30
CA MET A 152 4.45 -22.78 -0.03
C MET A 152 3.61 -21.59 -0.50
N ASN A 153 3.29 -20.71 0.44
CA ASN A 153 2.53 -19.49 0.20
C ASN A 153 3.33 -18.26 0.64
N GLY A 154 3.26 -17.21 -0.16
CA GLY A 154 3.78 -15.89 0.17
C GLY A 154 2.65 -14.86 0.09
N THR A 155 2.98 -13.63 0.47
CA THR A 155 2.06 -12.50 0.37
C THR A 155 2.62 -11.40 -0.52
N ILE A 156 1.74 -10.69 -1.20
CA ILE A 156 2.03 -9.47 -1.95
C ILE A 156 1.18 -8.36 -1.35
N THR A 157 1.81 -7.30 -0.86
CA THR A 157 1.09 -6.16 -0.27
C THR A 157 1.14 -4.95 -1.20
N ILE A 158 -0.03 -4.49 -1.64
CA ILE A 158 -0.21 -3.22 -2.33
C ILE A 158 -0.55 -2.17 -1.27
N THR A 159 0.37 -1.22 -1.05
CA THR A 159 0.20 -0.14 -0.07
C THR A 159 -0.48 1.08 -0.71
N PRO A 160 -1.25 1.88 0.05
CA PRO A 160 -1.83 3.11 -0.47
C PRO A 160 -0.80 4.05 -1.05
N ALA A 161 -1.17 4.74 -2.13
CA ALA A 161 -0.47 5.93 -2.57
C ALA A 161 -0.92 7.14 -1.75
N VAL A 162 -0.03 8.07 -1.50
CA VAL A 162 -0.39 9.36 -0.90
C VAL A 162 -1.03 10.24 -1.97
N LEU A 163 -2.16 10.86 -1.65
CA LEU A 163 -2.83 11.80 -2.51
C LEU A 163 -3.13 13.07 -1.73
N SER A 164 -2.51 14.18 -2.12
CA SER A 164 -2.78 15.49 -1.52
C SER A 164 -3.85 16.24 -2.30
N GLY A 165 -4.65 17.06 -1.62
CA GLY A 165 -5.70 17.85 -2.25
C GLY A 165 -5.71 19.30 -1.80
N GLN A 166 -6.29 20.17 -2.64
CA GLN A 166 -6.48 21.59 -2.36
C GLN A 166 -7.95 21.96 -2.53
N LEU A 167 -8.58 22.35 -1.42
CA LEU A 167 -9.88 23.01 -1.45
C LEU A 167 -9.67 24.47 -1.86
N SER A 168 -10.40 24.91 -2.89
CA SER A 168 -10.34 26.28 -3.40
C SER A 168 -11.74 26.77 -3.79
N GLY A 169 -11.83 28.04 -4.18
CA GLY A 169 -13.07 28.67 -4.61
C GLY A 169 -13.53 29.82 -3.71
N MET A 170 -14.58 30.50 -4.17
CA MET A 170 -15.18 31.63 -3.48
C MET A 170 -16.67 31.72 -3.75
N GLN A 171 -17.47 31.76 -2.69
CA GLN A 171 -18.89 32.09 -2.74
C GLN A 171 -19.13 33.48 -2.17
N GLN A 172 -19.98 34.27 -2.82
CA GLN A 172 -20.36 35.60 -2.35
C GLN A 172 -21.87 35.69 -2.10
N LYS A 173 -22.24 36.33 -0.99
CA LYS A 173 -23.62 36.64 -0.60
C LYS A 173 -23.76 38.14 -0.32
N ILE A 174 -24.87 38.75 -0.75
CA ILE A 174 -25.21 40.13 -0.35
C ILE A 174 -25.87 40.09 1.03
N TYR A 175 -25.45 40.97 1.94
CA TYR A 175 -25.99 41.06 3.29
C TYR A 175 -27.51 41.27 3.29
N ASP A 176 -28.22 40.31 3.91
CA ASP A 176 -29.67 40.24 4.02
C ASP A 176 -30.15 39.99 5.46
N GLY A 177 -29.22 39.93 6.43
CA GLY A 177 -29.51 39.64 7.83
C GLY A 177 -29.78 38.16 8.15
N GLN A 178 -29.63 37.26 7.18
CA GLN A 178 -29.77 35.81 7.38
C GLN A 178 -28.40 35.13 7.43
N PRO A 179 -28.26 33.99 8.13
CA PRO A 179 -27.05 33.18 8.09
C PRO A 179 -26.61 32.83 6.66
N GLY A 180 -25.31 32.71 6.46
CA GLY A 180 -24.71 32.22 5.22
C GLY A 180 -25.01 30.75 5.02
N GLU A 181 -25.34 30.38 3.78
CA GLU A 181 -25.52 28.99 3.35
C GLU A 181 -24.45 28.66 2.31
N LEU A 182 -23.77 27.54 2.51
CA LEU A 182 -22.73 27.08 1.59
C LEU A 182 -23.37 26.35 0.41
N ASN A 183 -22.90 26.67 -0.79
CA ASN A 183 -23.27 25.98 -2.02
C ASN A 183 -22.00 25.44 -2.67
N ALA A 184 -21.92 24.12 -2.82
CA ALA A 184 -20.76 23.40 -3.28
C ALA A 184 -20.29 23.79 -4.70
N GLN A 185 -21.17 24.35 -5.53
CA GLN A 185 -20.83 24.75 -6.90
C GLN A 185 -19.83 25.92 -6.98
N HIS A 186 -19.60 26.62 -5.88
CA HIS A 186 -18.61 27.70 -5.79
C HIS A 186 -17.22 27.24 -5.32
N PHE A 187 -17.08 25.94 -5.03
CA PHE A 187 -15.89 25.36 -4.44
C PHE A 187 -15.42 24.15 -5.22
N GLU A 188 -14.12 23.90 -5.17
CA GLU A 188 -13.52 22.79 -5.90
C GLU A 188 -12.42 22.15 -5.05
N LEU A 189 -12.40 20.81 -5.04
CA LEU A 189 -11.32 20.02 -4.47
C LEU A 189 -10.51 19.38 -5.60
N ILE A 190 -9.30 19.88 -5.79
CA ILE A 190 -8.37 19.40 -6.82
C ILE A 190 -7.25 18.62 -6.15
N PHE A 191 -6.97 17.42 -6.62
CA PHE A 191 -5.87 16.60 -6.12
C PHE A 191 -4.58 16.81 -6.91
N THR A 192 -3.45 16.39 -6.34
CA THR A 192 -2.12 16.54 -6.95
C THR A 192 -1.96 15.80 -8.28
N ASP A 193 -2.79 14.79 -8.55
CA ASP A 193 -2.84 14.08 -9.83
C ASP A 193 -3.74 14.79 -10.87
N GLY A 194 -4.34 15.93 -10.52
CA GLY A 194 -5.27 16.68 -11.34
C GLY A 194 -6.68 16.11 -11.35
N SER A 195 -7.00 15.12 -10.52
CA SER A 195 -8.37 14.64 -10.35
C SER A 195 -9.20 15.60 -9.50
N HIS A 196 -10.51 15.56 -9.69
CA HIS A 196 -11.48 16.44 -9.03
C HIS A 196 -12.61 15.60 -8.42
N ILE A 197 -13.09 15.99 -7.24
CA ILE A 197 -14.30 15.41 -6.63
C ILE A 197 -15.43 16.42 -6.71
N ILE A 198 -16.60 15.94 -7.15
CA ILE A 198 -17.84 16.71 -7.06
C ILE A 198 -18.25 16.79 -5.60
N LEU A 199 -18.21 18.01 -5.06
CA LEU A 199 -18.60 18.32 -3.70
C LEU A 199 -20.13 18.42 -3.58
N GLU A 200 -20.63 18.00 -2.44
CA GLU A 200 -21.99 18.20 -1.97
C GLU A 200 -21.99 19.31 -0.91
N ASP A 201 -23.10 20.04 -0.73
CA ASP A 201 -23.17 21.12 0.27
C ASP A 201 -22.83 20.61 1.69
N SER A 202 -23.16 19.34 1.97
CA SER A 202 -22.87 18.64 3.24
C SER A 202 -21.38 18.32 3.44
N ASP A 203 -20.57 18.35 2.39
CA ASP A 203 -19.12 18.14 2.48
C ASP A 203 -18.39 19.36 3.02
N LEU A 204 -19.06 20.51 3.08
CA LEU A 204 -18.45 21.79 3.43
C LEU A 204 -18.93 22.25 4.80
N ALA A 205 -18.08 23.00 5.48
CA ALA A 205 -18.40 23.67 6.73
C ALA A 205 -17.67 25.00 6.82
N PHE A 206 -18.22 25.94 7.58
CA PHE A 206 -17.44 27.09 8.05
C PHE A 206 -16.39 26.60 9.04
N ALA A 207 -15.17 27.13 8.97
CA ALA A 207 -14.04 26.63 9.74
C ALA A 207 -14.25 26.72 11.27
N ASP A 208 -15.03 27.69 11.73
CA ASP A 208 -15.41 27.87 13.14
C ASP A 208 -16.70 27.11 13.52
N GLY A 209 -17.35 26.44 12.57
CA GLY A 209 -18.60 25.72 12.74
C GLY A 209 -19.85 26.59 12.80
N ILE A 210 -19.74 27.91 12.59
CA ILE A 210 -20.84 28.87 12.74
C ILE A 210 -21.15 29.54 11.41
N ALA A 211 -22.43 29.52 11.01
CA ALA A 211 -22.86 30.23 9.81
C ALA A 211 -22.79 31.75 10.03
N PRO A 212 -22.03 32.50 9.21
CA PRO A 212 -21.83 33.93 9.39
C PRO A 212 -23.07 34.72 8.98
N ILE A 213 -23.32 35.85 9.65
CA ILE A 213 -24.42 36.78 9.31
C ILE A 213 -23.88 38.13 8.86
N VAL A 214 -22.78 38.58 9.46
CA VAL A 214 -22.25 39.94 9.29
C VAL A 214 -21.42 40.04 8.00
N VAL A 215 -21.28 41.25 7.45
CA VAL A 215 -20.36 41.53 6.34
C VAL A 215 -18.94 41.12 6.74
N GLY A 216 -18.26 40.37 5.87
CA GLY A 216 -16.92 39.86 6.17
C GLY A 216 -16.50 38.71 5.25
N ARG A 217 -15.25 38.26 5.46
CA ARG A 217 -14.67 37.09 4.79
C ARG A 217 -14.51 35.97 5.81
N TYR A 218 -14.97 34.79 5.43
CA TYR A 218 -15.08 33.62 6.28
C TYR A 218 -14.39 32.44 5.61
N ALA A 219 -13.71 31.62 6.41
CA ALA A 219 -13.02 30.43 5.92
C ALA A 219 -14.01 29.26 5.79
N VAL A 220 -13.89 28.53 4.69
CA VAL A 220 -14.66 27.32 4.39
C VAL A 220 -13.70 26.14 4.33
N THR A 221 -14.00 25.06 5.03
CA THR A 221 -13.21 23.82 5.06
C THR A 221 -14.07 22.63 4.64
N LEU A 222 -13.45 21.46 4.45
CA LEU A 222 -14.19 20.21 4.41
C LEU A 222 -14.78 19.91 5.80
N SER A 223 -16.01 19.43 5.83
CA SER A 223 -16.66 18.90 7.03
C SER A 223 -16.09 17.51 7.37
N ALA A 224 -16.25 17.07 8.61
CA ALA A 224 -15.86 15.71 9.00
C ALA A 224 -16.62 14.63 8.20
N GLY A 225 -17.89 14.91 7.86
CA GLY A 225 -18.71 14.05 7.00
C GLY A 225 -18.18 14.02 5.56
N GLY A 226 -17.81 15.18 5.03
CA GLY A 226 -17.23 15.30 3.70
C GLY A 226 -15.90 14.58 3.57
N LEU A 227 -14.99 14.76 4.52
CA LEU A 227 -13.71 14.05 4.54
C LEU A 227 -13.92 12.53 4.56
N LYS A 228 -14.87 12.03 5.37
CA LYS A 228 -15.22 10.60 5.41
C LYS A 228 -15.79 10.11 4.08
N ARG A 229 -16.66 10.89 3.43
CA ARG A 229 -17.22 10.55 2.11
C ARG A 229 -16.12 10.49 1.05
N ILE A 230 -15.26 11.50 1.00
CA ILE A 230 -14.14 11.60 0.05
C ILE A 230 -13.16 10.43 0.25
N GLN A 231 -12.81 10.10 1.49
CA GLN A 231 -11.96 8.94 1.79
C GLN A 231 -12.59 7.61 1.34
N ALA A 232 -13.92 7.48 1.45
CA ALA A 232 -14.64 6.28 0.99
C ALA A 232 -14.67 6.16 -0.54
N LEU A 233 -14.63 7.29 -1.26
CA LEU A 233 -14.51 7.32 -2.72
C LEU A 233 -13.09 6.99 -3.20
N LEU A 234 -12.08 7.16 -2.34
CA LEU A 234 -10.66 6.99 -2.65
C LEU A 234 -10.00 5.94 -1.73
N PRO A 235 -10.50 4.68 -1.71
CA PRO A 235 -10.07 3.66 -0.74
C PRO A 235 -8.62 3.19 -0.94
N ASN A 236 -8.03 3.43 -2.12
CA ASN A 236 -6.66 3.06 -2.44
C ASN A 236 -5.63 4.16 -2.11
N TYR A 237 -6.09 5.30 -1.60
CA TYR A 237 -5.25 6.45 -1.31
C TYR A 237 -5.25 6.79 0.18
N LEU A 238 -4.08 7.22 0.66
CA LEU A 238 -3.94 7.92 1.91
C LEU A 238 -4.04 9.43 1.61
N LEU A 239 -5.12 10.06 2.08
CA LEU A 239 -5.33 11.48 1.85
C LEU A 239 -4.46 12.31 2.80
N GLU A 240 -3.71 13.28 2.26
CA GLU A 240 -2.90 14.23 3.02
C GLU A 240 -3.26 15.68 2.67
N ASN A 241 -3.07 16.60 3.63
CA ASN A 241 -3.27 18.04 3.45
C ASN A 241 -4.63 18.47 2.88
N VAL A 242 -5.67 17.64 2.99
CA VAL A 242 -7.03 17.98 2.52
C VAL A 242 -7.86 18.71 3.57
N ASP A 243 -7.60 18.45 4.85
CA ASP A 243 -8.32 18.98 6.01
C ASP A 243 -7.78 20.33 6.51
N THR A 244 -6.57 20.71 6.10
CA THR A 244 -5.94 21.99 6.46
C THR A 244 -6.27 23.13 5.50
N GLN A 245 -6.90 22.83 4.37
CA GLN A 245 -7.11 23.79 3.28
C GLN A 245 -8.39 24.59 3.49
N GLN A 246 -8.36 25.86 3.06
CA GLN A 246 -9.46 26.79 3.24
C GLN A 246 -9.83 27.47 1.92
N ALA A 247 -11.12 27.49 1.62
CA ALA A 247 -11.74 28.36 0.62
C ALA A 247 -12.43 29.55 1.30
N VAL A 248 -13.07 30.41 0.49
CA VAL A 248 -13.60 31.69 0.99
C VAL A 248 -15.11 31.79 0.80
N PHE A 249 -15.81 32.20 1.85
CA PHE A 249 -17.17 32.72 1.76
C PHE A 249 -17.16 34.20 2.13
N GLU A 250 -17.79 35.05 1.32
CA GLU A 250 -17.80 36.50 1.54
C GLU A 250 -19.23 37.04 1.61
N ILE A 251 -19.55 37.73 2.71
CA ILE A 251 -20.76 38.53 2.81
C ILE A 251 -20.40 39.98 2.47
N VAL A 252 -20.96 40.51 1.39
CA VAL A 252 -20.75 41.89 0.96
C VAL A 252 -21.90 42.80 1.41
N ALA A 253 -21.57 44.05 1.75
CA ALA A 253 -22.58 45.02 2.16
C ALA A 253 -23.57 45.30 1.01
N LYS A 254 -24.85 45.49 1.36
CA LYS A 254 -25.86 45.96 0.42
C LYS A 254 -25.56 47.41 0.02
N SER A 255 -25.28 47.67 -1.25
CA SER A 255 -25.11 49.03 -1.76
C SER A 255 -26.36 49.86 -1.50
N GLY A 256 -26.21 50.99 -0.80
CA GLY A 256 -27.30 51.95 -0.58
C GLY A 256 -27.65 52.73 -1.86
N PRO A 257 -28.84 53.34 -1.96
CA PRO A 257 -29.14 54.27 -3.04
C PRO A 257 -28.14 55.43 -3.02
N LEU A 258 -27.66 55.85 -4.19
CA LEU A 258 -26.93 57.10 -4.37
C LEU A 258 -27.76 58.24 -3.77
N PRO A 259 -27.16 59.19 -3.02
CA PRO A 259 -27.90 60.34 -2.52
C PRO A 259 -28.48 61.11 -3.72
N ASP A 260 -29.80 61.25 -3.71
CA ASP A 260 -30.56 62.05 -4.67
C ASP A 260 -30.11 63.51 -4.56
N THR A 261 -29.36 64.00 -5.55
CA THR A 261 -29.07 65.43 -5.70
C THR A 261 -30.33 66.11 -6.23
N GLY A 262 -31.32 66.26 -5.36
CA GLY A 262 -32.58 66.92 -5.67
C GLY A 262 -32.36 68.37 -6.09
N THR A 263 -32.65 68.68 -7.35
CA THR A 263 -32.84 70.05 -7.83
C THR A 263 -34.23 70.52 -7.42
N GLY A 264 -34.34 71.18 -6.27
CA GLY A 264 -35.57 71.84 -5.83
C GLY A 264 -35.77 73.18 -6.54
N THR A 265 -36.79 73.28 -7.39
CA THR A 265 -37.31 74.55 -7.91
C THR A 265 -38.21 75.22 -6.89
N ASP A 266 -37.88 76.49 -6.62
CA ASP A 266 -38.54 77.44 -5.74
C ASP A 266 -39.99 77.77 -6.17
N SER A 267 -40.87 77.99 -5.20
CA SER A 267 -42.20 78.60 -5.35
C SER A 267 -42.63 79.14 -3.98
N GLY A 268 -42.36 80.43 -3.76
CA GLY A 268 -42.53 81.10 -2.47
C GLY A 268 -43.96 81.44 -2.07
N THR A 269 -44.11 81.82 -0.80
CA THR A 269 -44.84 83.01 -0.31
C THR A 269 -44.62 83.10 1.19
N GLY A 270 -44.03 84.20 1.66
CA GLY A 270 -43.76 84.45 3.08
C GLY A 270 -44.44 85.72 3.57
N THR A 271 -45.14 85.62 4.70
CA THR A 271 -45.39 86.73 5.63
C THR A 271 -45.04 86.27 7.04
N ASN A 272 -44.16 87.05 7.68
CA ASN A 272 -43.48 86.77 8.94
C ASN A 272 -44.35 87.04 10.19
N THR A 273 -44.07 86.36 11.31
CA THR A 273 -43.87 86.99 12.63
C THR A 273 -43.12 86.06 13.62
N GLY A 274 -41.95 86.54 14.09
CA GLY A 274 -41.19 86.26 15.35
C GLY A 274 -41.00 84.82 15.85
N THR A 275 -39.80 84.37 16.26
CA THR A 275 -38.94 84.98 17.29
C THR A 275 -37.57 84.25 17.35
N SER A 276 -36.45 85.00 17.40
CA SER A 276 -35.13 84.80 18.08
C SER A 276 -34.47 83.38 18.16
N THR A 277 -33.19 83.11 17.86
CA THR A 277 -31.90 83.74 18.28
C THR A 277 -30.69 83.20 17.46
N GLY A 278 -29.71 84.08 17.10
CA GLY A 278 -28.25 83.85 16.87
C GLY A 278 -27.79 83.03 15.64
N HIS A 279 -27.27 83.57 14.52
CA HIS A 279 -25.94 84.20 14.24
C HIS A 279 -24.73 83.39 14.78
N GLU A 280 -23.73 82.95 14.00
CA GLU A 280 -23.04 83.60 12.87
C GLU A 280 -22.32 82.61 11.91
N THR A 281 -22.08 83.10 10.69
CA THR A 281 -21.58 82.41 9.48
C THR A 281 -20.22 82.98 9.06
N GLY A 282 -19.39 82.17 8.39
CA GLY A 282 -18.24 82.64 7.60
C GLY A 282 -17.64 81.51 6.75
N LYS A 283 -18.25 81.17 5.62
CA LYS A 283 -17.94 81.65 4.25
C LYS A 283 -16.63 81.06 3.66
N VAL A 284 -16.82 80.13 2.72
CA VAL A 284 -15.82 79.60 1.78
C VAL A 284 -15.71 80.52 0.56
N PRO A 285 -14.60 80.50 -0.17
CA PRO A 285 -14.74 80.28 -1.62
C PRO A 285 -13.78 79.22 -2.18
N SER A 286 -14.31 78.52 -3.19
CA SER A 286 -13.72 77.46 -3.99
C SER A 286 -12.71 77.99 -5.02
N VAL A 287 -11.63 77.25 -5.30
CA VAL A 287 -10.89 77.30 -6.57
C VAL A 287 -10.47 75.88 -7.01
N THR A 288 -10.71 75.65 -8.29
CA THR A 288 -10.60 74.49 -9.19
C THR A 288 -9.18 73.94 -9.43
N GLY A 289 -9.04 72.62 -9.63
CA GLY A 289 -8.16 72.08 -10.70
C GLY A 289 -7.17 70.92 -10.41
N ARG A 290 -7.51 69.72 -10.91
CA ARG A 290 -6.65 68.67 -11.54
C ARG A 290 -5.65 67.84 -10.64
N PRO A 291 -5.01 66.74 -11.12
CA PRO A 291 -5.28 65.38 -10.64
C PRO A 291 -4.04 64.57 -10.13
N SER A 292 -4.34 63.42 -9.49
CA SER A 292 -3.57 62.16 -9.40
C SER A 292 -2.14 62.08 -8.80
N GLN A 293 -2.00 61.08 -7.90
CA GLN A 293 -0.85 60.23 -7.55
C GLN A 293 0.12 60.61 -6.40
N SER A 294 0.16 59.69 -5.41
CA SER A 294 1.33 58.98 -4.86
C SER A 294 1.92 59.33 -3.45
N ILE A 295 1.93 58.28 -2.61
CA ILE A 295 2.98 57.79 -1.67
C ILE A 295 3.20 58.44 -0.27
N ASN A 296 3.00 57.58 0.75
CA ASN A 296 3.61 57.40 2.09
C ASN A 296 4.10 58.59 2.97
N GLN A 297 3.58 58.68 4.21
CA GLN A 297 4.25 58.21 5.46
C GLN A 297 3.42 58.45 6.75
N GLN A 298 3.28 57.37 7.55
CA GLN A 298 3.36 57.23 9.03
C GLN A 298 2.33 57.87 10.02
N THR A 299 1.40 56.99 10.48
CA THR A 299 0.94 56.64 11.86
C THR A 299 0.37 57.67 12.87
N PRO A 300 -0.45 57.25 13.88
CA PRO A 300 -1.33 56.07 13.99
C PRO A 300 -2.75 56.39 14.54
N VAL A 301 -3.78 55.65 14.11
CA VAL A 301 -5.01 55.47 14.92
C VAL A 301 -5.34 53.99 15.00
N LYS A 302 -5.60 53.58 16.24
CA LYS A 302 -5.67 52.23 16.79
C LYS A 302 -7.11 51.71 16.69
N THR A 303 -7.32 50.61 15.97
CA THR A 303 -8.42 49.67 16.23
C THR A 303 -8.09 48.28 15.67
N THR A 304 -7.88 47.35 16.60
CA THR A 304 -7.88 45.88 16.53
C THR A 304 -9.02 45.35 15.65
N HIS A 305 -8.86 44.39 14.74
CA HIS A 305 -8.44 42.99 14.93
C HIS A 305 -7.60 42.48 13.73
N GLN A 306 -6.43 41.88 14.00
CA GLN A 306 -5.63 41.14 13.02
C GLN A 306 -5.95 39.64 13.08
N LEU A 307 -5.89 38.99 11.92
CA LEU A 307 -5.93 37.53 11.74
C LEU A 307 -4.72 36.86 12.45
N PRO A 308 -4.85 35.63 12.95
CA PRO A 308 -3.67 34.85 13.33
C PRO A 308 -2.98 34.27 12.08
N GLN A 309 -1.70 34.64 11.90
CA GLN A 309 -0.71 33.94 11.09
C GLN A 309 0.23 33.16 12.02
N THR A 310 0.78 32.05 11.54
CA THR A 310 1.42 30.97 12.30
C THR A 310 2.92 31.18 12.60
N GLY A 311 3.40 30.47 13.63
CA GLY A 311 4.83 30.26 14.01
C GLY A 311 5.23 31.00 15.30
N ASP A 312 5.83 30.43 16.35
CA ASP A 312 6.58 29.18 16.51
C ASP A 312 6.68 28.79 18.03
N ARG A 313 6.77 27.48 18.28
CA ARG A 313 7.08 26.64 19.48
C ARG A 313 7.32 27.23 20.90
N SER A 314 6.69 26.61 21.93
CA SER A 314 7.40 25.81 22.97
C SER A 314 6.46 25.06 23.95
N ALA A 315 6.60 23.72 23.96
CA ALA A 315 6.48 22.74 25.05
C ALA A 315 5.32 22.81 26.09
N ASN A 316 4.40 21.84 26.04
CA ASN A 316 4.37 20.67 26.94
C ASN A 316 3.16 19.74 26.69
N ASP A 317 3.51 18.47 26.44
CA ASP A 317 2.88 17.20 26.84
C ASP A 317 1.50 16.69 26.36
N LEU A 318 1.59 15.46 25.84
CA LEU A 318 0.59 14.42 25.51
C LEU A 318 -0.29 14.68 24.27
N SER A 319 -0.05 14.03 23.14
CA SER A 319 -0.19 12.57 23.02
C SER A 319 0.53 12.02 21.78
N ILE A 320 1.38 11.02 22.02
CA ILE A 320 1.91 10.11 21.02
C ILE A 320 0.77 9.18 20.62
N VAL A 321 0.19 9.37 19.45
CA VAL A 321 -0.45 8.27 18.72
C VAL A 321 0.55 7.79 17.69
N GLY A 322 1.50 6.99 18.18
CA GLY A 322 2.18 6.03 17.34
C GLY A 322 1.14 5.01 16.90
N LEU A 323 0.83 4.96 15.61
CA LEU A 323 0.14 3.82 15.04
C LEU A 323 1.10 2.63 15.13
N ILE A 324 0.88 1.82 16.16
CA ILE A 324 1.47 0.49 16.28
C ILE A 324 0.97 -0.29 15.07
N LEU A 325 1.91 -0.72 14.23
CA LEU A 325 1.68 -1.70 13.19
C LEU A 325 1.37 -3.04 13.87
N THR A 326 0.11 -3.28 14.24
CA THR A 326 -0.32 -4.59 14.72
C THR A 326 -0.43 -5.52 13.53
N SER A 327 0.62 -6.30 13.33
CA SER A 327 0.59 -7.58 12.64
C SER A 327 -0.68 -8.37 13.03
N ILE A 328 -1.58 -8.57 12.08
CA ILE A 328 -2.68 -9.52 12.21
C ILE A 328 -2.07 -10.91 12.19
N ALA A 329 -1.71 -11.40 13.38
CA ALA A 329 -1.39 -12.79 13.63
C ALA A 329 -2.62 -13.48 14.26
N SER A 330 -3.04 -14.57 13.62
CA SER A 330 -3.65 -15.74 14.27
C SER A 330 -5.09 -15.62 14.82
N LEU A 331 -6.07 -16.02 14.00
CA LEU A 331 -7.31 -16.59 14.50
C LEU A 331 -7.48 -18.03 13.98
N PHE A 332 -6.64 -18.94 14.47
CA PHE A 332 -6.94 -20.37 14.41
C PHE A 332 -7.82 -20.73 15.60
N GLY A 333 -9.07 -21.07 15.31
CA GLY A 333 -10.00 -21.64 16.29
C GLY A 333 -9.53 -23.02 16.74
N LEU A 334 -9.18 -23.12 18.02
CA LEU A 334 -8.93 -24.36 18.72
C LEU A 334 -10.29 -24.93 19.18
N ALA A 335 -10.80 -25.94 18.48
CA ALA A 335 -11.92 -26.77 18.96
C ALA A 335 -11.44 -28.22 19.12
N GLY A 336 -10.91 -28.53 20.30
CA GLY A 336 -10.82 -29.89 20.81
C GLY A 336 -11.94 -30.17 21.82
N VAL A 337 -12.10 -31.45 22.17
CA VAL A 337 -13.04 -32.05 23.17
C VAL A 337 -14.31 -32.60 22.50
N ARG A 338 -14.70 -33.89 22.56
CA ARG A 338 -14.32 -35.04 23.40
C ARG A 338 -14.76 -36.33 22.69
N ASN A 339 -13.88 -37.33 22.62
CA ASN A 339 -14.28 -38.72 22.41
C ASN A 339 -14.91 -39.27 23.70
N LYS A 340 -16.10 -39.85 23.62
CA LYS A 340 -16.68 -40.66 24.69
C LYS A 340 -16.83 -42.10 24.20
N LYS A 341 -15.98 -42.98 24.73
CA LYS A 341 -16.16 -44.43 24.71
C LYS A 341 -17.42 -44.81 25.50
N ARG A 342 -18.21 -45.72 24.94
CA ARG A 342 -18.96 -46.82 25.60
C ARG A 342 -18.98 -47.94 24.55
N SER A 343 -18.33 -49.10 24.72
CA SER A 343 -18.66 -50.21 25.64
C SER A 343 -20.14 -50.59 25.60
N GLU A 344 -20.50 -51.39 24.61
CA GLU A 344 -21.07 -52.75 24.73
C GLU A 344 -20.95 -53.46 23.37
#